data_AF-A0A954WN31-F1
#
_entry.id   AF-A0A954WN31-F1
#
_cell.length_a   1.000
_cell.length_b   1.000
_cell.length_c   1.000
_cell.angle_alpha   90.00
_cell.angle_beta   90.00
_cell.angle_gamma   90.00
#
_symmetry.space_group_name_H-M   'P 1'
#
loop_
_entity.id
_entity.type
_entity.pdbx_description
1 polymer ?
#
loop_
_entity_poly.entity_id
_entity_poly.type
_entity_poly.pdbx_seq_one_letter_code
_entity_poly.pdbx_strand_id
1 'polypeptide(L)'
;WRELHGELDPIYLEDLDKNRDSILNEEIQRRGGYTVPEDRIPNVLLEHAALPLAETFQVSAEAMRIRLEELGLLKRKKENLLF
;
A
#
# COMPACT_ATOMS: atom_id res chain seq x y z
N TRP A 1 3.77 -0.07 -12.61
CA TRP A 1 2.83 -1.00 -11.95
C TRP A 1 3.09 -2.43 -12.37
N ARG A 2 2.82 -2.81 -13.63
CA ARG A 2 3.12 -4.16 -14.17
C ARG A 2 4.56 -4.61 -13.96
N GLU A 3 5.53 -3.71 -14.14
CA GLU A 3 6.95 -4.02 -13.90
C GLU A 3 7.28 -4.27 -12.42
N LEU A 4 6.49 -3.71 -11.49
CA LEU A 4 6.71 -3.84 -10.05
C LEU A 4 5.94 -5.00 -9.43
N HIS A 5 4.72 -5.25 -9.91
CA HIS A 5 3.79 -6.23 -9.33
C HIS A 5 3.51 -7.42 -10.26
N GLY A 6 4.11 -7.48 -11.44
CA GLY A 6 3.91 -8.53 -12.44
C GLY A 6 2.60 -8.39 -13.25
N GLU A 7 1.55 -7.86 -12.62
CA GLU A 7 0.21 -7.75 -13.19
C GLU A 7 -0.30 -6.29 -13.21
N LEU A 8 -1.36 -6.07 -13.98
CA LEU A 8 -2.06 -4.78 -14.04
C LEU A 8 -3.27 -4.73 -13.09
N ASP A 9 -3.47 -5.82 -12.35
CA ASP A 9 -4.53 -5.93 -11.37
C ASP A 9 -4.34 -4.99 -10.18
N PRO A 10 -5.45 -4.48 -9.63
CA PRO A 10 -5.40 -3.69 -8.41
C PRO A 10 -4.93 -4.54 -7.24
N ILE A 11 -4.08 -3.95 -6.39
CA ILE A 11 -3.75 -4.52 -5.09
C ILE A 11 -4.82 -4.07 -4.10
N TYR A 12 -5.43 -5.04 -3.43
CA TYR A 12 -6.40 -4.79 -2.39
C TYR A 12 -5.72 -4.74 -1.03
N LEU A 13 -6.28 -3.95 -0.11
CA LEU A 13 -5.84 -3.95 1.28
C LEU A 13 -5.85 -5.36 1.88
N GLU A 14 -6.83 -6.18 1.51
CA GLU A 14 -6.97 -7.58 1.95
C GLU A 14 -5.79 -8.47 1.50
N ASP A 15 -5.13 -8.14 0.39
CA ASP A 15 -3.95 -8.86 -0.07
C ASP A 15 -2.69 -8.45 0.71
N LEU A 16 -2.61 -7.18 1.12
CA LEU A 16 -1.53 -6.67 1.96
C LEU A 16 -1.69 -7.12 3.42
N ASP A 17 -2.92 -7.26 3.90
CA ASP A 17 -3.21 -7.68 5.28
C ASP A 17 -2.71 -9.11 5.56
N LYS A 18 -2.65 -9.98 4.53
CA LYS A 18 -2.04 -11.32 4.62
C LYS A 18 -0.57 -11.28 5.05
N ASN A 19 0.14 -10.21 4.72
CA ASN A 19 1.54 -9.99 5.05
C ASN A 19 1.73 -8.82 6.04
N ARG A 20 0.67 -8.47 6.79
CA ARG A 20 0.62 -7.29 7.67
C ARG A 20 1.83 -7.19 8.60
N ASP A 21 2.15 -8.26 9.33
CA ASP A 21 3.24 -8.22 10.31
C ASP A 21 4.61 -8.00 9.66
N SER A 22 4.86 -8.57 8.49
CA SER A 22 6.10 -8.33 7.74
C SER A 22 6.21 -6.86 7.34
N ILE A 23 5.17 -6.34 6.69
CA ILE A 23 5.14 -4.96 6.19
C ILE A 23 5.28 -3.96 7.33
N LEU A 24 4.58 -4.19 8.45
CA LEU A 24 4.68 -3.32 9.62
C LEU A 24 6.06 -3.37 10.25
N ASN A 25 6.71 -4.53 10.34
CA ASN A 25 8.07 -4.63 10.86
C ASN A 25 9.07 -3.85 9.99
N GLU A 26 8.94 -3.95 8.66
CA GLU A 26 9.75 -3.18 7.71
C GLU A 26 9.52 -1.67 7.87
N GLU A 27 8.26 -1.24 7.99
CA GLU A 27 7.92 0.17 8.19
C GLU A 27 8.37 0.71 9.56
N ILE A 28 8.29 -0.10 10.63
CA ILE A 28 8.81 0.27 11.95
C ILE A 28 10.32 0.49 11.85
N GLN A 29 11.06 -0.40 11.18
CA GLN A 29 12.49 -0.22 10.96
C GLN A 29 12.79 1.04 10.14
N ARG A 30 12.06 1.25 9.05
CA ARG A 30 12.22 2.43 8.17
C ARG A 30 11.94 3.74 8.88
N ARG A 31 10.96 3.76 9.78
CA ARG A 31 10.57 4.95 10.55
C ARG A 31 11.40 5.15 11.81
N GLY A 32 12.37 4.27 12.11
CA GLY A 32 13.27 4.42 13.26
C GLY A 32 12.71 3.87 14.58
N GLY A 33 11.89 2.82 14.54
CA GLY A 33 11.34 2.14 15.71
C GLY A 33 9.99 2.67 16.18
N TYR A 34 9.35 3.57 15.44
CA TYR A 34 8.03 4.10 15.80
C TYR A 34 6.92 3.10 15.45
N THR A 35 6.20 2.65 16.48
CA THR A 35 5.01 1.80 16.31
C THR A 35 3.90 2.56 15.61
N VAL A 36 3.25 1.88 14.65
CA VAL A 36 2.12 2.43 13.91
C VAL A 36 0.83 2.25 14.73
N PRO A 37 0.01 3.30 14.95
CA PRO A 37 -1.30 3.17 15.59
C PRO A 37 -2.24 2.26 14.79
N GLU A 38 -3.10 1.50 15.46
CA GLU A 38 -3.99 0.54 14.78
C GLU A 38 -4.89 1.18 13.71
N ASP A 39 -5.38 2.39 13.93
CA ASP A 39 -6.20 3.13 12.98
C ASP A 39 -5.44 3.54 11.70
N ARG A 40 -4.10 3.59 11.77
CA ARG A 40 -3.23 3.97 10.65
C ARG A 40 -2.66 2.80 9.88
N ILE A 41 -2.75 1.58 10.41
CA ILE A 41 -2.21 0.37 9.78
C ILE A 41 -2.69 0.24 8.32
N PRO A 42 -3.98 0.39 8.00
CA PRO A 42 -4.43 0.28 6.61
C PRO A 42 -3.75 1.26 5.65
N ASN A 43 -3.52 2.49 6.11
CA ASN A 43 -2.84 3.51 5.31
C ASN A 43 -1.37 3.17 5.13
N VAL A 44 -0.70 2.69 6.18
CA VAL A 44 0.71 2.29 6.12
C VAL A 44 0.92 1.11 5.19
N LEU A 45 0.03 0.11 5.21
CA LEU A 45 0.11 -1.02 4.28
C LEU A 45 0.02 -0.53 2.83
N LEU A 46 -0.94 0.34 2.51
CA LEU A 46 -1.12 0.88 1.16
C LEU A 46 0.03 1.83 0.76
N GLU A 47 0.55 2.62 1.68
CA GLU A 47 1.75 3.46 1.48
C GLU A 47 2.98 2.62 1.16
N HIS A 48 3.17 1.50 1.86
CA HIS A 48 4.27 0.57 1.61
C HIS A 48 4.19 0.00 0.19
N ALA A 49 3.01 -0.38 -0.30
CA ALA A 49 2.83 -0.82 -1.67
C ALA A 49 3.10 0.30 -2.71
N ALA A 50 2.79 1.55 -2.36
CA ALA A 50 3.04 2.72 -3.19
C ALA A 50 4.52 3.14 -3.22
N LEU A 51 5.32 2.65 -2.28
CA LEU A 51 6.62 3.20 -1.97
C LEU A 51 7.64 3.10 -3.12
N PRO A 52 7.80 1.97 -3.84
CA PRO A 52 8.75 1.89 -4.94
C PRO A 52 8.47 2.92 -6.05
N LEU A 53 7.18 3.19 -6.30
CA LEU A 53 6.78 4.24 -7.25
C LEU A 53 7.00 5.63 -6.66
N ALA A 54 6.70 5.83 -5.38
CA ALA A 54 6.95 7.09 -4.71
C ALA A 54 8.42 7.50 -4.80
N GLU A 55 9.35 6.55 -4.59
CA GLU A 55 10.79 6.76 -4.74
C GLU A 55 11.18 7.06 -6.20
N THR A 56 10.60 6.34 -7.16
CA THR A 56 10.87 6.54 -8.60
C THR A 56 10.44 7.94 -9.07
N PHE A 57 9.28 8.40 -8.62
CA PHE A 57 8.70 9.69 -9.01
C PHE A 57 9.07 10.84 -8.04
N GLN A 58 9.90 10.58 -7.04
CA GLN A 58 10.34 11.54 -6.03
C GLN A 58 9.18 12.27 -5.32
N VAL A 59 8.13 11.53 -4.95
CA VAL A 59 6.99 12.05 -4.18
C VAL A 59 6.85 11.29 -2.86
N SER A 60 6.01 11.79 -1.94
CA SER A 60 5.72 11.05 -0.71
C SER A 60 4.93 9.77 -1.00
N ALA A 61 5.16 8.73 -0.18
CA ALA A 61 4.40 7.48 -0.26
C ALA A 61 2.89 7.71 -0.11
N GLU A 62 2.49 8.67 0.74
CA GLU A 62 1.09 9.07 0.89
C GLU A 62 0.51 9.69 -0.38
N ALA A 63 1.22 10.63 -1.03
CA ALA A 63 0.77 11.24 -2.27
C ALA A 63 0.65 10.20 -3.40
N MET A 64 1.63 9.30 -3.50
CA MET A 64 1.58 8.20 -4.46
C MET A 64 0.44 7.22 -4.16
N ARG A 65 0.18 6.91 -2.89
CA ARG A 65 -0.97 6.08 -2.48
C ARG A 65 -2.27 6.68 -2.98
N ILE A 66 -2.52 7.96 -2.70
CA ILE A 66 -3.72 8.67 -3.16
C ILE A 66 -3.85 8.57 -4.69
N ARG A 67 -2.74 8.79 -5.41
CA ARG A 67 -2.76 8.70 -6.87
C ARG A 67 -3.09 7.30 -7.38
N LEU A 68 -2.56 6.26 -6.74
CA LEU A 68 -2.84 4.88 -7.09
C LEU A 68 -4.28 4.45 -6.72
N GLU A 69 -4.83 5.01 -5.63
CA GLU A 69 -6.25 4.87 -5.28
C GLU A 69 -7.15 5.53 -6.36
N GLU A 70 -6.82 6.74 -6.80
CA GLU A 70 -7.54 7.44 -7.89
C GLU A 70 -7.50 6.68 -9.22
N LEU A 71 -6.35 6.06 -9.53
CA LEU A 71 -6.17 5.25 -10.74
C LEU A 71 -6.81 3.85 -10.61
N GLY A 72 -7.36 3.52 -9.44
CA GLY A 72 -7.96 2.21 -9.18
C GLY A 72 -6.96 1.07 -9.14
N LEU A 73 -5.66 1.35 -8.95
CA LEU A 73 -4.57 0.36 -8.81
C LEU A 73 -4.36 -0.05 -7.35
N LEU A 74 -4.74 0.80 -6.40
CA LEU A 74 -4.88 0.45 -4.98
C LEU A 74 -6.35 0.54 -4.59
N LYS A 75 -6.87 -0.48 -3.92
CA LYS A 75 -8.25 -0.50 -3.45
C LYS A 75 -8.35 -0.92 -1.99
N ARG A 76 -9.13 -0.17 -1.20
CA ARG A 76 -9.33 -0.47 0.24
C ARG A 76 -10.18 -1.71 0.50
N LYS A 77 -11.08 -2.05 -0.42
CA LYS A 77 -11.94 -3.23 -0.34
C LYS A 77 -12.12 -3.80 -1.73
N LYS A 78 -12.19 -5.12 -1.82
CA LYS A 78 -12.71 -5.76 -3.03
C LYS A 78 -14.19 -5.46 -3.11
N GLU A 79 -14.60 -4.69 -4.11
CA GLU A 79 -16.03 -4.53 -4.39
C GLU A 79 -16.56 -5.91 -4.79
N ASN A 80 -17.32 -6.54 -3.89
CA ASN A 80 -18.10 -7.72 -4.20
C ASN A 80 -19.26 -7.25 -5.10
N LEU A 81 -18.98 -7.15 -6.39
CA LEU A 81 -20.00 -6.99 -7.39
C LEU A 81 -20.79 -8.31 -7.40
N LEU A 82 -21.92 -8.30 -6.69
CA LEU A 82 -22.93 -9.36 -6.67
C LEU A 82 -23.53 -9.48 -8.07
N PHE A 83 -22.93 -10.28 -8.95
CA PHE A 83 -23.53 -10.73 -10.21
C PHE A 83 -23.22 -12.21 -10.42
#